data_AF-A0A3A8NBD8-F1
#
_entry.id   AF-A0A3A8NBD8-F1
#
_cell.length_a   1.000
_cell.length_b   1.000
_cell.length_c   1.000
_cell.angle_alpha   90.00
_cell.angle_beta   90.00
_cell.angle_gamma   90.00
#
_symmetry.space_group_name_H-M   'P 1'
#
loop_
_entity.id
_entity.type
_entity.pdbx_description
1 polymer ?
#
loop_
_entity_poly.entity_id
_entity_poly.type
_entity_poly.pdbx_seq_one_letter_code
_entity_poly.pdbx_strand_id
1 'polypeptide(L)'
;MSKSRSRSKPRATSSDPAGGAASVLPCDVRRDGDRLFDVAMWCLGQDVRCPDGNVLLRHGLVREPRPPGVEGQSAYQGRLADGGRLTLWGFGALCDTCGASLFVPRDGFVPRWVEGPGAGASAFRAEDVGARRDAASGPERRAVRAGLALLADWLADYEAWVARDVGLDWRRECLAARRKASPVPAEELSVAWRRMAVRVRATDAVVQHAGMQHHVAPMTGA
;
A
#
# COMPACT_ATOMS: atom_id res chain seq x y z
N MET A 1 -53.24 -35.66 12.21
CA MET A 1 -53.68 -34.52 11.39
C MET A 1 -53.25 -33.24 12.06
N SER A 2 -52.37 -32.45 11.41
CA SER A 2 -52.33 -30.98 11.42
C SER A 2 -51.04 -30.51 10.77
N LYS A 3 -51.17 -30.07 9.52
CA LYS A 3 -50.14 -29.41 8.71
C LYS A 3 -50.00 -27.97 9.22
N SER A 4 -48.81 -27.56 9.65
CA SER A 4 -48.48 -26.14 9.82
C SER A 4 -47.63 -25.67 8.65
N ARG A 5 -48.13 -24.57 8.05
CA ARG A 5 -47.78 -24.02 6.75
C ARG A 5 -46.42 -23.34 6.74
N SER A 6 -45.67 -23.63 5.67
CA SER A 6 -44.55 -22.84 5.16
C SER A 6 -44.97 -21.39 4.94
N ARG A 7 -44.28 -20.45 5.62
CA ARG A 7 -44.25 -19.02 5.25
C ARG A 7 -43.02 -18.79 4.39
N SER A 8 -43.25 -18.69 3.09
CA SER A 8 -42.26 -18.27 2.10
C SER A 8 -41.98 -16.77 2.29
N LYS A 9 -40.70 -16.42 2.54
CA LYS A 9 -40.23 -15.04 2.62
C LYS A 9 -39.91 -14.57 1.18
N PRO A 10 -40.35 -13.37 0.75
CA PRO A 10 -40.11 -12.92 -0.60
C PRO A 10 -38.63 -12.63 -0.84
N ARG A 11 -38.14 -13.08 -2.00
CA ARG A 11 -36.80 -12.86 -2.53
C ARG A 11 -36.66 -11.37 -2.85
N ALA A 12 -35.82 -10.67 -2.08
CA ALA A 12 -35.42 -9.32 -2.41
C ALA A 12 -34.65 -9.35 -3.74
N THR A 13 -35.24 -8.78 -4.77
CA THR A 13 -34.57 -8.39 -6.00
C THR A 13 -33.53 -7.33 -5.66
N SER A 14 -32.27 -7.70 -5.72
CA SER A 14 -31.15 -6.75 -5.70
C SER A 14 -31.20 -5.93 -6.98
N SER A 15 -31.76 -4.74 -6.88
CA SER A 15 -31.49 -3.66 -7.83
C SER A 15 -30.02 -3.26 -7.67
N ASP A 16 -29.19 -3.62 -8.65
CA ASP A 16 -27.85 -3.07 -8.81
C ASP A 16 -27.95 -1.54 -8.93
N PRO A 17 -27.30 -0.75 -8.06
CA PRO A 17 -27.04 0.63 -8.38
C PRO A 17 -25.84 0.70 -9.33
N ALA A 18 -26.09 1.30 -10.50
CA ALA A 18 -25.09 1.70 -11.47
C ALA A 18 -23.94 2.48 -10.81
N GLY A 19 -22.71 2.15 -11.22
CA GLY A 19 -21.50 2.91 -10.87
C GLY A 19 -20.54 2.19 -9.92
N GLY A 20 -20.12 0.96 -10.24
CA GLY A 20 -19.04 0.30 -9.50
C GLY A 20 -17.77 1.15 -9.57
N ALA A 21 -17.39 1.77 -8.45
CA ALA A 21 -16.14 2.51 -8.34
C ALA A 21 -14.99 1.59 -8.74
N ALA A 22 -14.37 1.86 -9.89
CA ALA A 22 -13.25 1.05 -10.38
C ALA A 22 -12.15 1.05 -9.30
N SER A 23 -11.78 -0.14 -8.84
CA SER A 23 -10.74 -0.32 -7.83
C SER A 23 -9.43 0.34 -8.28
N VAL A 24 -8.68 0.91 -7.33
CA VAL A 24 -7.39 1.58 -7.62
C VAL A 24 -6.40 0.61 -8.27
N LEU A 25 -6.42 -0.65 -7.84
CA LEU A 25 -5.54 -1.71 -8.32
C LEU A 25 -6.37 -2.91 -8.82
N PRO A 26 -5.90 -3.61 -9.87
CA PRO A 26 -6.38 -4.95 -10.21
C PRO A 26 -6.27 -5.92 -9.02
N CYS A 27 -7.14 -6.93 -8.98
CA CYS A 27 -7.27 -7.82 -7.82
C CYS A 27 -6.02 -8.68 -7.56
N ASP A 28 -5.32 -9.08 -8.62
CA ASP A 28 -4.06 -9.82 -8.57
C ASP A 28 -2.92 -8.93 -8.06
N VAL A 29 -2.80 -7.70 -8.57
CA VAL A 29 -1.80 -6.72 -8.14
C VAL A 29 -1.97 -6.40 -6.66
N ARG A 30 -3.22 -6.19 -6.22
CA ARG A 30 -3.53 -5.95 -4.80
C ARG A 30 -3.15 -7.15 -3.92
N ARG A 31 -3.49 -8.37 -4.34
CA ARG A 31 -3.21 -9.59 -3.57
C ARG A 31 -1.71 -9.83 -3.41
N ASP A 32 -0.94 -9.61 -4.47
CA ASP A 32 0.51 -9.75 -4.41
C ASP A 32 1.14 -8.63 -3.58
N GLY A 33 0.61 -7.41 -3.70
CA GLY A 33 0.99 -6.28 -2.86
C GLY A 33 0.76 -6.54 -1.38
N ASP A 34 -0.39 -7.08 -0.99
CA ASP A 34 -0.71 -7.48 0.39
C ASP A 34 0.31 -8.47 0.96
N ARG A 35 0.62 -9.53 0.21
CA ARG A 35 1.60 -10.52 0.66
C ARG A 35 3.01 -9.95 0.80
N LEU A 36 3.42 -9.10 -0.15
CA LEU A 36 4.76 -8.52 -0.17
C LEU A 36 4.91 -7.43 0.89
N PHE A 37 3.90 -6.59 1.07
CA PHE A 37 3.90 -5.53 2.08
C PHE A 37 3.86 -6.10 3.50
N ASP A 38 3.10 -7.15 3.76
CA ASP A 38 3.12 -7.87 5.03
C ASP A 38 4.52 -8.43 5.38
N VAL A 39 5.31 -8.82 4.39
CA VAL A 39 6.73 -9.19 4.59
C VAL A 39 7.61 -7.98 4.83
N ALA A 40 7.47 -6.90 4.04
CA ALA A 40 8.22 -5.67 4.25
C ALA A 40 7.99 -5.08 5.65
N MET A 41 6.73 -4.99 6.10
CA MET A 41 6.39 -4.48 7.43
C MET A 41 6.97 -5.34 8.56
N TRP A 42 7.05 -6.66 8.36
CA TRP A 42 7.75 -7.55 9.28
C TRP A 42 9.25 -7.26 9.32
N CYS A 43 9.88 -7.19 8.15
CA CYS A 43 11.32 -6.95 7.99
C CYS A 43 11.73 -5.60 8.60
N LEU A 44 11.01 -4.52 8.29
CA LEU A 44 11.21 -3.20 8.89
C LEU A 44 11.09 -3.25 10.42
N GLY A 45 10.17 -4.07 10.95
CA GLY A 45 10.04 -4.29 12.39
C GLY A 45 11.19 -5.08 13.02
N GLN A 46 11.90 -5.92 12.26
CA GLN A 46 13.16 -6.55 12.70
C GLN A 46 14.33 -5.57 12.58
N ASP A 47 14.37 -4.78 11.52
CA ASP A 47 15.39 -3.77 11.24
C ASP A 47 15.49 -2.72 12.37
N VAL A 48 14.36 -2.38 13.00
CA VAL A 48 14.32 -1.55 14.22
C VAL A 48 15.01 -2.21 15.42
N ARG A 49 14.95 -3.55 15.50
CA ARG A 49 15.45 -4.39 16.61
C ARG A 49 16.78 -5.08 16.29
N CYS A 50 17.42 -4.71 15.18
CA CYS A 50 18.69 -5.28 14.76
C CYS A 50 19.73 -5.15 15.90
N PRO A 51 20.46 -6.24 16.25
CA PRO A 51 21.46 -6.22 17.32
C PRO A 51 22.53 -5.14 17.13
N ASP A 52 22.90 -4.86 15.87
CA ASP A 52 23.90 -3.87 15.50
C ASP A 52 23.33 -2.43 15.40
N GLY A 53 22.17 -2.21 16.03
CA GLY A 53 21.48 -0.94 16.07
C GLY A 53 20.44 -0.78 14.96
N ASN A 54 19.61 0.24 15.11
CA ASN A 54 18.43 0.44 14.26
C ASN A 54 18.80 0.70 12.79
N VAL A 55 18.50 -0.27 11.93
CA VAL A 55 18.86 -0.26 10.50
C VAL A 55 18.13 0.84 9.73
N LEU A 56 16.92 1.24 10.13
CA LEU A 56 16.22 2.38 9.51
C LEU A 56 16.96 3.69 9.76
N LEU A 57 17.49 3.89 10.97
CA LEU A 57 18.29 5.07 11.28
C LEU A 57 19.61 5.06 10.49
N ARG A 58 20.26 3.89 10.37
CA ARG A 58 21.48 3.71 9.57
C ARG A 58 21.27 4.05 8.10
N HIS A 59 20.10 3.71 7.54
CA HIS A 59 19.72 4.07 6.17
C HIS A 59 19.45 5.59 6.00
N GLY A 60 19.27 6.33 7.11
CA GLY A 60 19.04 7.77 7.09
C GLY A 60 17.59 8.19 7.34
N LEU A 61 16.73 7.30 7.84
CA LEU A 61 15.40 7.71 8.29
C LEU A 61 15.51 8.46 9.62
N VAL A 62 14.65 9.46 9.80
CA VAL A 62 14.51 10.20 11.06
C VAL A 62 13.40 9.58 11.88
N ARG A 63 13.69 9.20 13.12
CA ARG A 63 12.69 8.65 14.03
C ARG A 63 11.99 9.77 14.81
N GLU A 64 10.67 9.76 14.78
CA GLU A 64 9.82 10.53 15.69
C GLU A 64 9.34 9.57 16.80
N PRO A 65 9.94 9.65 18.00
CA PRO A 65 9.61 8.74 19.07
C PRO A 65 8.18 9.01 19.56
N ARG A 66 7.44 7.92 19.79
CA ARG A 66 6.19 8.00 20.55
C ARG A 66 6.45 8.58 21.94
N PRO A 67 5.74 9.63 22.37
CA PRO A 67 5.89 10.19 23.71
C PRO A 67 5.56 9.17 24.81
N PRO A 68 6.19 9.27 25.99
CA PRO A 68 5.81 8.47 27.16
C PRO A 68 4.33 8.64 27.49
N GLY A 69 3.64 7.55 27.84
CA GLY A 69 2.22 7.57 28.19
C GLY A 69 1.23 7.67 27.02
N VAL A 70 1.69 7.90 25.78
CA VAL A 70 0.85 7.89 24.58
C VAL A 70 0.80 6.48 24.01
N GLU A 71 -0.37 5.96 23.65
CA GLU A 71 -0.49 4.66 22.95
C GLU A 71 -0.03 4.75 21.49
N GLY A 72 0.52 3.67 20.94
CA GLY A 72 0.83 3.57 19.51
C GLY A 72 2.27 3.19 19.17
N GLN A 73 2.71 3.59 17.98
CA GLN A 73 4.00 3.23 17.38
C GLN A 73 4.81 4.48 17.03
N SER A 74 6.14 4.40 17.15
CA SER A 74 7.02 5.49 16.68
C SER A 74 6.99 5.60 15.15
N ALA A 75 7.13 6.81 14.63
CA ALA A 75 7.19 7.05 13.20
C ALA A 75 8.64 7.08 12.71
N TYR A 76 8.87 6.63 11.48
CA TYR A 76 10.15 6.75 10.79
C TYR A 76 9.94 7.48 9.47
N GLN A 77 10.63 8.60 9.30
CA GLN A 77 10.44 9.51 8.19
C GLN A 77 11.63 9.46 7.23
N GLY A 78 11.34 9.41 5.94
CA GLY A 78 12.32 9.43 4.86
C GLY A 78 11.82 10.26 3.68
N ARG A 79 12.55 10.18 2.58
CA ARG A 79 12.23 10.87 1.32
C ARG A 79 11.85 9.86 0.24
N LEU A 80 10.84 10.22 -0.54
CA LEU A 80 10.51 9.55 -1.79
C LEU A 80 11.31 10.17 -2.95
N ALA A 81 11.40 9.44 -4.06
CA ALA A 81 12.20 9.86 -5.22
C ALA A 81 11.68 11.15 -5.89
N ASP A 82 10.41 11.49 -5.72
CA ASP A 82 9.81 12.75 -6.20
C ASP A 82 10.05 13.95 -5.26
N GLY A 83 10.86 13.77 -4.20
CA GLY A 83 11.07 14.77 -3.15
C GLY A 83 9.99 14.78 -2.06
N GLY A 84 8.94 13.97 -2.24
CA GLY A 84 7.88 13.74 -1.26
C GLY A 84 8.38 13.12 0.04
N ARG A 85 7.48 13.02 1.02
CA ARG A 85 7.77 12.44 2.34
C ARG A 85 7.22 11.02 2.42
N LEU A 86 8.03 10.11 2.92
CA LEU A 86 7.59 8.82 3.39
C LEU A 86 7.55 8.83 4.91
N THR A 87 6.46 8.33 5.49
CA THR A 87 6.37 8.02 6.92
C THR A 87 5.97 6.56 7.12
N LEU A 88 6.72 5.84 7.95
CA LEU A 88 6.52 4.42 8.25
C LEU A 88 6.20 4.21 9.73
N TRP A 89 5.25 3.30 9.99
CA TRP A 89 4.90 2.80 11.33
C TRP A 89 4.72 1.30 11.29
N GLY A 90 4.62 0.65 12.45
CA GLY A 90 4.25 -0.78 12.52
C GLY A 90 2.88 -1.13 11.91
N PHE A 91 2.01 -0.14 11.70
CA PHE A 91 0.66 -0.30 11.15
C PHE A 91 0.51 0.08 9.66
N GLY A 92 1.54 0.62 9.01
CA GLY A 92 1.46 1.00 7.59
C GLY A 92 2.44 2.09 7.17
N ALA A 93 2.19 2.66 6.00
CA ALA A 93 2.99 3.71 5.39
C ALA A 93 2.10 4.89 4.93
N LEU A 94 2.61 6.11 5.06
CA LEU A 94 2.02 7.31 4.47
C LEU A 94 3.01 7.87 3.45
N CYS A 95 2.54 8.08 2.22
CA CYS A 95 3.31 8.74 1.17
C CYS A 95 2.67 10.08 0.89
N ASP A 96 3.40 11.15 1.18
CA ASP A 96 3.01 12.52 0.86
C ASP A 96 3.79 12.98 -0.38
N THR A 97 3.13 12.92 -1.52
CA THR A 97 3.67 13.16 -2.86
C THR A 97 3.21 14.52 -3.38
N CYS A 98 3.77 15.00 -4.50
CA CYS A 98 3.34 16.25 -5.11
C CYS A 98 1.85 16.20 -5.52
N GLY A 99 0.97 16.71 -4.65
CA GLY A 99 -0.47 16.84 -4.88
C GLY A 99 -1.35 15.72 -4.33
N ALA A 100 -0.79 14.74 -3.60
CA ALA A 100 -1.57 13.67 -2.98
C ALA A 100 -0.89 13.08 -1.75
N SER A 101 -1.67 12.87 -0.69
CA SER A 101 -1.26 12.09 0.48
C SER A 101 -2.03 10.78 0.52
N LEU A 102 -1.32 9.66 0.57
CA LEU A 102 -1.92 8.32 0.53
C LEU A 102 -1.42 7.46 1.69
N PHE A 103 -2.36 6.83 2.38
CA PHE A 103 -2.07 5.90 3.45
C PHE A 103 -2.25 4.46 2.97
N VAL A 104 -1.22 3.64 3.15
CA VAL A 104 -1.22 2.21 2.87
C VAL A 104 -1.24 1.48 4.21
N PRO A 105 -2.39 0.93 4.64
CA PRO A 105 -2.43 0.10 5.83
C PRO A 105 -1.61 -1.17 5.60
N ARG A 106 -0.99 -1.66 6.68
CA ARG A 106 -0.29 -2.95 6.67
C ARG A 106 -1.21 -4.09 6.19
N ASP A 107 -2.46 -4.07 6.63
CA ASP A 107 -3.42 -5.12 6.32
C ASP A 107 -4.16 -4.84 5.02
N GLY A 108 -4.15 -5.81 4.10
CA GLY A 108 -4.96 -5.81 2.88
C GLY A 108 -4.38 -4.98 1.72
N PHE A 109 -3.34 -4.18 1.97
CA PHE A 109 -2.69 -3.30 0.97
C PHE A 109 -3.72 -2.51 0.15
N VAL A 110 -4.67 -1.90 0.86
CA VAL A 110 -5.74 -1.09 0.27
C VAL A 110 -5.36 0.38 0.45
N PRO A 111 -4.75 1.03 -0.55
CA PRO A 111 -4.35 2.43 -0.41
C PRO A 111 -5.58 3.32 -0.25
N ARG A 112 -5.52 4.27 0.68
CA ARG A 112 -6.58 5.23 0.96
C ARG A 112 -6.06 6.64 0.73
N TRP A 113 -6.88 7.45 0.07
CA TRP A 113 -6.64 8.89 -0.04
C TRP A 113 -6.79 9.51 1.35
N VAL A 114 -5.86 10.39 1.72
CA VAL A 114 -5.92 11.15 2.98
C VAL A 114 -6.32 12.59 2.69
N GLU A 115 -7.31 13.10 3.41
CA GLU A 115 -7.84 14.45 3.21
C GLU A 115 -7.12 15.49 4.08
N GLY A 116 -7.00 16.70 3.53
CA GLY A 116 -6.51 17.89 4.23
C GLY A 116 -4.99 18.06 4.20
N PRO A 117 -4.50 19.31 4.26
CA PRO A 117 -3.07 19.60 4.40
C PRO A 117 -2.58 19.18 5.80
N GLY A 118 -1.46 18.46 5.87
CA GLY A 118 -0.79 18.14 7.14
C GLY A 118 -1.16 16.80 7.79
N ALA A 119 -1.70 15.86 7.02
CA ALA A 119 -1.93 14.50 7.49
C ALA A 119 -0.66 13.84 8.07
N GLY A 120 -0.64 13.65 9.38
CA GLY A 120 -0.08 12.45 9.99
C GLY A 120 1.42 12.36 10.27
N ALA A 121 2.25 13.40 10.10
CA ALA A 121 3.67 13.29 10.45
C ALA A 121 3.88 12.85 11.93
N SER A 122 3.04 13.36 12.84
CA SER A 122 3.02 13.05 14.27
C SER A 122 1.93 12.05 14.69
N ALA A 123 1.41 11.25 13.76
CA ALA A 123 0.47 10.19 14.11
C ALA A 123 1.21 9.06 14.86
N PHE A 124 0.62 8.55 15.94
CA PHE A 124 1.13 7.37 16.65
C PHE A 124 0.19 6.17 16.50
N ARG A 125 -1.06 6.39 16.07
CA ARG A 125 -2.04 5.36 15.73
C ARG A 125 -2.52 5.52 14.30
N ALA A 126 -3.09 4.45 13.73
CA ALA A 126 -3.62 4.49 12.37
C ALA A 126 -4.80 5.46 12.23
N GLU A 127 -5.57 5.65 13.30
CA GLU A 127 -6.71 6.58 13.36
C GLU A 127 -6.27 8.04 13.25
N ASP A 128 -5.06 8.37 13.71
CA ASP A 128 -4.53 9.73 13.81
C ASP A 128 -3.89 10.22 12.51
N VAL A 129 -3.76 9.35 11.49
CA VAL A 129 -3.17 9.71 10.19
C VAL A 129 -4.01 10.77 9.45
N GLY A 130 -5.32 10.80 9.71
CA GLY A 130 -6.26 11.75 9.12
C GLY A 130 -7.52 11.08 8.56
N ALA A 131 -8.43 11.90 8.02
CA ALA A 131 -9.63 11.43 7.35
C ALA A 131 -9.24 10.67 6.07
N ARG A 132 -9.73 9.44 5.93
CA ARG A 132 -9.33 8.50 4.87
C ARG A 132 -10.54 8.08 4.04
N ARG A 133 -10.42 8.18 2.72
CA ARG A 133 -11.47 7.75 1.79
C ARG A 133 -10.89 7.01 0.59
N ASP A 134 -11.78 6.41 -0.19
CA ASP A 134 -11.40 5.90 -1.51
C ASP A 134 -11.16 7.07 -2.48
N ALA A 135 -10.30 6.82 -3.47
CA ALA A 135 -10.08 7.74 -4.57
C ALA A 135 -11.33 7.79 -5.46
N ALA A 136 -12.01 8.94 -5.44
CA ALA A 136 -13.30 9.15 -6.07
C ALA A 136 -13.17 9.37 -7.58
N SER A 137 -12.11 10.08 -8.02
CA SER A 137 -11.95 10.48 -9.41
C SER A 137 -10.85 9.70 -10.15
N GLY A 138 -10.91 9.71 -11.49
CA GLY A 138 -9.85 9.15 -12.34
C GLY A 138 -8.46 9.74 -12.03
N PRO A 139 -8.31 11.09 -11.94
CA PRO A 139 -7.08 11.73 -11.49
C PRO A 139 -6.59 11.27 -10.12
N GLU A 140 -7.47 11.20 -9.11
CA GLU A 140 -7.08 10.72 -7.77
C GLU A 140 -6.59 9.27 -7.82
N ARG A 141 -7.28 8.40 -8.57
CA ARG A 141 -6.86 7.00 -8.73
C ARG A 141 -5.47 6.88 -9.37
N ARG A 142 -5.16 7.73 -10.36
CA ARG A 142 -3.82 7.81 -10.96
C ARG A 142 -2.78 8.30 -9.95
N ALA A 143 -3.08 9.34 -9.19
CA ALA A 143 -2.17 9.85 -8.16
C ALA A 143 -1.89 8.80 -7.06
N VAL A 144 -2.91 8.06 -6.62
CA VAL A 144 -2.71 6.95 -5.66
C VAL A 144 -1.80 5.87 -6.23
N ARG A 145 -1.98 5.48 -7.51
CA ARG A 145 -1.08 4.52 -8.16
C ARG A 145 0.33 5.05 -8.31
N ALA A 146 0.50 6.31 -8.69
CA ALA A 146 1.83 6.92 -8.79
C ALA A 146 2.56 6.89 -7.44
N GLY A 147 1.89 7.26 -6.35
CA GLY A 147 2.49 7.22 -5.03
C GLY A 147 2.71 5.80 -4.49
N LEU A 148 1.85 4.83 -4.84
CA LEU A 148 2.14 3.41 -4.57
C LEU A 148 3.37 2.90 -5.32
N ALA A 149 3.57 3.33 -6.57
CA ALA A 149 4.76 2.97 -7.33
C ALA A 149 6.02 3.59 -6.72
N LEU A 150 5.94 4.82 -6.21
CA LEU A 150 7.03 5.45 -5.45
C LEU A 150 7.34 4.69 -4.16
N LEU A 151 6.33 4.26 -3.40
CA LEU A 151 6.52 3.41 -2.22
C LEU A 151 7.19 2.09 -2.57
N ALA A 152 6.72 1.42 -3.63
CA ALA A 152 7.28 0.15 -4.07
C ALA A 152 8.74 0.30 -4.52
N ASP A 153 9.08 1.37 -5.24
CA ASP A 153 10.48 1.65 -5.60
C ASP A 153 11.34 1.95 -4.38
N TRP A 154 10.82 2.73 -3.42
CA TRP A 154 11.54 3.00 -2.18
C TRP A 154 11.83 1.72 -1.40
N LEU A 155 10.85 0.81 -1.29
CA LEU A 155 11.03 -0.49 -0.65
C LEU A 155 12.04 -1.37 -1.41
N ALA A 156 12.03 -1.32 -2.75
CA ALA A 156 13.01 -2.02 -3.55
C ALA A 156 14.44 -1.53 -3.30
N ASP A 157 14.63 -0.21 -3.25
CA ASP A 157 15.93 0.42 -2.98
C ASP A 157 16.40 0.15 -1.56
N TYR A 158 15.49 0.22 -0.60
CA TYR A 158 15.77 -0.13 0.79
C TYR A 158 16.23 -1.58 0.92
N GLU A 159 15.54 -2.54 0.32
CA GLU A 159 15.94 -3.96 0.41
C GLU A 159 17.27 -4.24 -0.32
N ALA A 160 17.54 -3.57 -1.44
CA ALA A 160 18.84 -3.66 -2.11
C ALA A 160 19.96 -3.11 -1.22
N TRP A 161 19.73 -1.98 -0.55
CA TRP A 161 20.65 -1.40 0.40
C TRP A 161 20.86 -2.33 1.61
N VAL A 162 19.80 -2.91 2.19
CA VAL A 162 19.94 -3.86 3.32
C VAL A 162 20.80 -5.06 2.92
N ALA A 163 20.53 -5.67 1.77
CA ALA A 163 21.31 -6.81 1.29
C ALA A 163 22.79 -6.48 1.11
N ARG A 164 23.12 -5.26 0.68
CA ARG A 164 24.49 -4.79 0.44
C ARG A 164 25.22 -4.32 1.70
N ASP A 165 24.57 -3.52 2.54
CA ASP A 165 25.21 -2.76 3.64
C ASP A 165 25.01 -3.39 5.03
N VAL A 166 23.92 -4.14 5.21
CA VAL A 166 23.64 -4.90 6.45
C VAL A 166 24.03 -6.36 6.26
N GLY A 167 23.83 -6.87 5.04
CA GLY A 167 24.16 -8.23 4.64
C GLY A 167 22.90 -9.06 4.37
N LEU A 168 23.01 -9.93 3.37
CA LEU A 168 21.90 -10.80 2.97
C LEU A 168 21.49 -11.80 4.06
N ASP A 169 22.44 -12.27 4.87
CA ASP A 169 22.17 -13.21 5.96
C ASP A 169 21.21 -12.64 7.00
N TRP A 170 21.35 -11.35 7.34
CA TRP A 170 20.38 -10.66 8.20
C TRP A 170 18.95 -10.79 7.67
N ARG A 171 18.76 -10.61 6.36
CA ARG A 171 17.42 -10.71 5.78
C ARG A 171 16.92 -12.15 5.76
N ARG A 172 17.79 -13.13 5.51
CA ARG A 172 17.44 -14.57 5.63
C ARG A 172 16.99 -14.91 7.04
N GLU A 173 17.69 -14.45 8.07
CA GLU A 173 17.32 -14.62 9.48
C GLU A 173 15.97 -13.98 9.79
N CYS A 174 15.75 -12.74 9.34
CA CYS A 174 14.46 -12.04 9.49
C CYS A 174 13.30 -12.86 8.91
N LEU A 175 13.48 -13.42 7.72
CA LEU A 175 12.45 -14.24 7.06
C LEU A 175 12.26 -15.60 7.75
N ALA A 176 13.34 -16.24 8.21
CA ALA A 176 13.28 -17.52 8.93
C ALA A 176 12.57 -17.39 10.29
N ALA A 177 12.72 -16.25 10.97
CA ALA A 177 12.04 -15.96 12.23
C ALA A 177 10.53 -15.67 12.07
N ARG A 178 10.06 -15.54 10.83
CA ARG A 178 8.66 -15.22 10.53
C ARG A 178 7.79 -16.48 10.56
N ARG A 179 6.64 -16.43 11.25
CA ARG A 179 5.70 -17.57 11.29
C ARG A 179 5.09 -17.93 9.93
N LYS A 180 4.80 -16.92 9.12
CA LYS A 180 4.21 -17.09 7.79
C LYS A 180 5.33 -17.03 6.76
N ALA A 181 5.38 -18.00 5.86
CA ALA A 181 6.37 -18.06 4.80
C ALA A 181 6.34 -16.78 3.94
N SER A 182 7.52 -16.34 3.53
CA SER A 182 7.67 -15.25 2.56
C SER A 182 7.25 -15.75 1.17
N PRO A 183 6.55 -14.95 0.35
CA PRO A 183 6.21 -15.34 -1.02
C PRO A 183 7.44 -15.34 -1.95
N VAL A 184 8.55 -14.72 -1.52
CA VAL A 184 9.83 -14.66 -2.25
C VAL A 184 11.00 -14.84 -1.29
N PRO A 185 12.14 -15.41 -1.74
CA PRO A 185 13.34 -15.50 -0.91
C PRO A 185 13.99 -14.12 -0.66
N ALA A 186 14.92 -14.05 0.28
CA ALA A 186 15.55 -12.79 0.71
C ALA A 186 16.25 -12.08 -0.46
N GLU A 187 16.89 -12.85 -1.33
CA GLU A 187 17.60 -12.44 -2.54
C GLU A 187 16.72 -11.70 -3.53
N GLU A 188 15.43 -12.03 -3.55
CA GLU A 188 14.50 -11.53 -4.55
C GLU A 188 13.62 -10.38 -4.04
N LEU A 189 13.71 -9.99 -2.76
CA LEU A 189 12.84 -8.98 -2.18
C LEU A 189 12.90 -7.64 -2.92
N SER A 190 14.10 -7.15 -3.22
CA SER A 190 14.28 -5.91 -3.99
C SER A 190 13.65 -6.01 -5.39
N VAL A 191 13.92 -7.11 -6.10
CA VAL A 191 13.39 -7.36 -7.45
C VAL A 191 11.87 -7.50 -7.44
N ALA A 192 11.30 -8.17 -6.42
CA ALA A 192 9.86 -8.31 -6.26
C ALA A 192 9.17 -6.95 -6.09
N TRP A 193 9.77 -6.05 -5.32
CA TRP A 193 9.27 -4.68 -5.17
C TRP A 193 9.41 -3.86 -6.46
N ARG A 194 10.51 -3.98 -7.20
CA ARG A 194 10.63 -3.36 -8.55
C ARG A 194 9.54 -3.85 -9.50
N ARG A 195 9.28 -5.17 -9.53
CA ARG A 195 8.20 -5.76 -10.33
C ARG A 195 6.83 -5.23 -9.90
N MET A 196 6.59 -5.05 -8.61
CA MET A 196 5.37 -4.44 -8.08
C MET A 196 5.19 -3.01 -8.61
N ALA A 197 6.23 -2.18 -8.52
CA ALA A 197 6.19 -0.81 -9.02
C ALA A 197 5.84 -0.75 -10.52
N VAL A 198 6.43 -1.63 -11.34
CA VAL A 198 6.09 -1.77 -12.78
C VAL A 198 4.62 -2.16 -12.99
N ARG A 199 4.11 -3.15 -12.25
CA ARG A 199 2.70 -3.60 -12.37
C ARG A 199 1.70 -2.51 -11.97
N VAL A 200 2.01 -1.75 -10.92
CA VAL A 200 1.18 -0.61 -10.49
C VAL A 200 1.12 0.44 -11.60
N ARG A 201 2.26 0.81 -12.19
CA ARG A 201 2.32 1.77 -13.32
C ARG A 201 1.59 1.27 -14.56
N ALA A 202 1.73 -0.01 -14.90
CA ALA A 202 1.07 -0.61 -16.07
C ALA A 202 -0.47 -0.55 -15.99
N THR A 203 -1.04 -0.45 -14.79
CA THR A 203 -2.48 -0.26 -14.60
C THR A 203 -2.97 1.04 -15.24
N ASP A 204 -2.15 2.09 -15.30
CA ASP A 204 -2.52 3.36 -15.95
C ASP A 204 -2.61 3.23 -17.47
N ALA A 205 -1.68 2.51 -18.09
CA ALA A 205 -1.64 2.31 -19.54
C ALA A 205 -2.85 1.53 -20.06
N VAL A 206 -3.26 0.48 -19.33
CA VAL A 206 -4.43 -0.33 -19.70
C VAL A 206 -5.73 0.47 -19.64
N VAL A 207 -5.89 1.34 -18.63
CA VAL A 207 -7.08 2.20 -18.50
C VAL A 207 -7.11 3.27 -19.58
N GLN A 208 -5.96 3.82 -19.98
CA GLN A 208 -5.87 4.79 -21.08
C GLN A 208 -6.23 4.16 -22.44
N HIS A 209 -5.78 2.94 -22.72
CA HIS A 209 -6.13 2.23 -23.95
C HIS A 209 -7.62 1.82 -24.01
N ALA A 210 -8.20 1.36 -22.89
CA ALA A 210 -9.63 1.03 -22.84
C ALA A 210 -10.52 2.28 -22.99
N GLY A 211 -10.12 3.43 -22.43
CA GLY A 211 -10.85 4.69 -22.58
C GLY A 211 -10.82 5.26 -24.01
N MET A 212 -9.79 4.93 -24.80
CA MET A 212 -9.65 5.40 -26.18
C MET A 212 -10.45 4.56 -27.19
N GLN A 213 -10.77 3.30 -26.84
CA GLN A 213 -11.56 2.40 -27.69
C GLN A 213 -13.08 2.67 -27.62
N HIS A 214 -13.58 3.42 -26.63
CA HIS A 214 -15.00 3.73 -26.50
C HIS A 214 -15.45 4.99 -27.26
N HIS A 215 -14.56 5.68 -27.98
CA HIS A 215 -14.85 6.93 -28.68
C HIS A 215 -14.89 6.84 -30.21
N VAL A 216 -15.30 5.69 -30.76
CA VAL A 216 -15.63 5.57 -32.19
C VAL A 216 -17.15 5.41 -32.32
N ALA A 217 -17.87 6.54 -32.36
CA ALA A 217 -19.26 6.54 -32.80
C ALA A 217 -19.28 6.32 -34.32
N PRO A 218 -20.13 5.43 -34.85
CA PRO A 218 -20.30 5.29 -36.29
C PRO A 218 -21.00 6.55 -36.82
N MET A 219 -20.33 7.29 -37.70
CA MET A 219 -20.99 8.26 -38.57
C MET A 219 -21.86 7.47 -39.56
N THR A 220 -23.15 7.37 -39.27
CA THR A 220 -24.15 6.96 -40.26
C THR A 220 -24.32 8.11 -41.26
N GLY A 221 -23.77 7.93 -42.45
CA GLY A 221 -23.98 8.81 -43.58
C GLY A 221 -25.23 8.43 -44.39
N ALA A 222 -25.93 9.49 -44.81
CA ALA A 222 -26.92 9.64 -45.90
C ALA A 222 -28.16 8.74 -45.92
#